data_AF-A0A820XHJ3-F1
#
_entry.id   AF-A0A820XHJ3-F1
#
_cell.length_a   1.000
_cell.length_b   1.000
_cell.length_c   1.000
_cell.angle_alpha   90.00
_cell.angle_beta   90.00
_cell.angle_gamma   90.00
#
_symmetry.space_group_name_H-M   'P 1'
#
loop_
_entity.id
_entity.type
_entity.pdbx_description
1 polymer ?
#
loop_
_entity_poly.entity_id
_entity_poly.type
_entity_poly.pdbx_seq_one_letter_code
_entity_poly.pdbx_strand_id
1 'polypeptide(L)'
;YADKHQFFHAFASRTFELFFKRQLNIENMDEIIKLLYETSRKDKTFDEFSQDFQNYFNSQGQQDYLNAQKEAEQDHVFDVPMFIIRDELFWGHDRISWAKNKLDSLKLRNN
;
A
#
# COMPACT_ATOMS: atom_id res chain seq x y z
N TYR A 1 6.71 4.98 -2.93
CA TYR A 1 6.90 5.09 -4.39
C TYR A 1 5.58 4.97 -5.17
N ALA A 2 4.97 3.78 -5.32
CA ALA A 2 3.75 3.59 -6.13
C ALA A 2 2.59 4.56 -5.80
N ASP A 3 2.44 4.91 -4.53
CA ASP A 3 1.46 5.91 -4.06
C ASP A 3 1.75 7.32 -4.60
N LYS A 4 2.98 7.82 -4.43
CA LYS A 4 3.44 9.10 -4.99
C LYS A 4 3.26 9.21 -6.50
N HIS A 5 3.32 8.09 -7.21
CA HIS A 5 3.15 8.02 -8.67
C HIS A 5 1.75 7.58 -9.10
N GLN A 6 0.78 7.52 -8.17
CA GLN A 6 -0.64 7.28 -8.43
C GLN A 6 -0.95 5.92 -9.08
N PHE A 7 -0.22 4.87 -8.71
CA PHE A 7 -0.53 3.49 -9.13
C PHE A 7 -0.54 2.48 -7.98
N PHE A 8 -0.64 2.96 -6.73
CA PHE A 8 -0.62 2.13 -5.52
C PHE A 8 -1.66 1.01 -5.54
N HIS A 9 -2.92 1.29 -5.92
CA HIS A 9 -3.97 0.26 -5.93
C HIS A 9 -3.64 -0.91 -6.87
N ALA A 10 -3.13 -0.62 -8.08
CA ALA A 10 -2.72 -1.63 -9.04
C ALA A 10 -1.55 -2.47 -8.51
N PHE A 11 -0.53 -1.80 -7.96
CA PHE A 11 0.63 -2.45 -7.34
C PHE A 11 0.21 -3.34 -6.16
N ALA A 12 -0.49 -2.78 -5.16
CA ALA A 12 -0.89 -3.48 -3.95
C ALA A 12 -1.78 -4.70 -4.26
N SER A 13 -2.77 -4.54 -5.14
CA SER A 13 -3.66 -5.65 -5.54
C SER A 13 -2.88 -6.81 -6.16
N ARG A 14 -1.93 -6.50 -7.06
CA ARG A 14 -1.10 -7.51 -7.71
C ARG A 14 -0.10 -8.16 -6.76
N THR A 15 0.49 -7.38 -5.85
CA THR A 15 1.38 -7.88 -4.78
C THR A 15 0.66 -8.91 -3.92
N PHE A 16 -0.55 -8.59 -3.41
CA PHE A 16 -1.33 -9.52 -2.61
C PHE A 16 -1.67 -10.79 -3.40
N GLU A 17 -2.14 -10.64 -4.64
CA GLU A 17 -2.47 -11.79 -5.50
C GLU A 17 -1.28 -12.75 -5.66
N LEU A 18 -0.11 -12.21 -6.04
CA LEU A 18 1.08 -13.02 -6.31
C LEU A 18 1.69 -13.61 -5.05
N PHE A 19 1.76 -12.83 -3.97
CA PHE A 19 2.30 -13.28 -2.69
C PHE A 19 1.51 -14.47 -2.14
N PHE A 20 0.18 -14.37 -2.08
CA PHE A 20 -0.65 -15.48 -1.59
C PHE A 20 -0.67 -16.70 -2.52
N LYS A 21 -0.42 -16.50 -3.82
CA LYS A 21 -0.20 -17.61 -4.77
C LYS A 21 1.21 -18.22 -4.72
N ARG A 22 2.11 -17.70 -3.86
CA ARG A 22 3.54 -18.08 -3.80
C ARG A 22 4.28 -17.85 -5.13
N GLN A 23 3.89 -16.80 -5.84
CA GLN A 23 4.44 -16.42 -7.15
C GLN A 23 5.29 -15.14 -7.10
N LEU A 24 5.52 -14.61 -5.90
CA LEU A 24 6.35 -13.43 -5.66
C LEU A 24 7.17 -13.66 -4.39
N ASN A 25 8.48 -13.49 -4.48
CA ASN A 25 9.35 -13.37 -3.33
C ASN A 25 9.47 -11.89 -2.93
N ILE A 26 8.78 -11.50 -1.86
CA ILE A 26 8.79 -10.11 -1.38
C ILE A 26 10.13 -9.67 -0.77
N GLU A 27 11.02 -10.61 -0.46
CA GLU A 27 12.38 -10.32 0.01
C GLU A 27 13.36 -10.10 -1.15
N ASN A 28 12.94 -10.36 -2.40
CA ASN A 28 13.75 -10.16 -3.60
C ASN A 28 13.48 -8.78 -4.23
N MET A 29 14.44 -7.87 -4.10
CA MET A 29 14.34 -6.50 -4.63
C MET A 29 14.05 -6.47 -6.14
N ASP A 30 14.66 -7.33 -6.93
CA ASP A 30 14.48 -7.34 -8.40
C ASP A 30 13.05 -7.74 -8.78
N GLU A 31 12.44 -8.68 -8.04
CA GLU A 31 11.05 -9.06 -8.24
C GLU A 31 10.08 -7.93 -7.87
N ILE A 32 10.38 -7.19 -6.79
CA ILE A 32 9.60 -6.02 -6.39
C ILE A 32 9.70 -4.91 -7.44
N ILE A 33 10.91 -4.61 -7.95
CA ILE A 33 11.12 -3.60 -8.99
C ILE A 33 10.37 -3.98 -10.27
N LYS A 34 10.48 -5.25 -10.68
CA LYS A 34 9.74 -5.79 -11.83
C LYS A 34 8.23 -5.63 -11.67
N LEU A 35 7.70 -5.97 -10.49
CA LEU A 35 6.27 -5.84 -10.21
C LEU A 35 5.80 -4.38 -10.17
N LEU A 36 6.59 -3.49 -9.57
CA LEU A 36 6.34 -2.04 -9.61
C LEU A 36 6.28 -1.52 -11.05
N TYR A 37 7.22 -1.93 -11.90
CA TYR A 37 7.23 -1.55 -13.31
C TYR A 37 6.01 -2.12 -14.06
N GLU A 38 5.71 -3.40 -13.89
CA GLU A 38 4.58 -4.08 -14.54
C GLU A 38 3.23 -3.43 -14.25
N THR A 39 3.06 -2.88 -13.04
CA THR A 39 1.83 -2.22 -12.57
C THR A 39 1.83 -0.70 -12.73
N SER A 40 2.93 -0.13 -13.22
CA SER A 40 3.04 1.30 -13.51
C SER A 40 2.37 1.67 -14.83
N ARG A 41 2.43 2.96 -15.20
CA ARG A 41 1.98 3.46 -16.50
C ARG A 41 2.91 3.07 -17.66
N LYS A 42 4.12 2.56 -17.37
CA LYS A 42 5.15 2.19 -18.35
C LYS A 42 5.51 3.32 -19.33
N ASP A 43 5.55 4.55 -18.81
CA ASP A 43 5.97 5.76 -19.51
C ASP A 43 7.51 5.90 -19.60
N LYS A 44 8.24 5.10 -18.82
CA LYS A 44 9.70 4.95 -18.85
C LYS A 44 10.10 3.55 -19.34
N THR A 45 11.34 3.40 -19.80
CA THR A 45 11.94 2.07 -19.98
C THR A 45 12.13 1.39 -18.62
N PHE A 46 12.32 0.06 -18.61
CA PHE A 46 12.57 -0.68 -17.37
C PHE A 46 13.84 -0.18 -16.65
N ASP A 47 14.90 0.13 -17.38
CA ASP A 47 16.18 0.57 -16.80
C ASP A 47 16.04 1.96 -16.16
N GLU A 48 15.39 2.91 -16.85
CA GLU A 48 15.10 4.24 -16.30
C GLU A 48 14.21 4.16 -15.06
N PHE A 49 13.17 3.31 -15.10
CA PHE A 49 12.28 3.11 -13.97
C PHE A 49 13.02 2.50 -12.77
N SER A 50 13.85 1.48 -13.02
CA SER A 50 14.63 0.81 -11.99
C SER A 50 15.60 1.77 -11.31
N GLN A 51 16.31 2.59 -12.09
CA GLN A 51 17.21 3.61 -11.56
C GLN A 51 16.46 4.66 -10.74
N ASP A 52 15.30 5.12 -11.21
CA ASP A 52 14.45 6.09 -10.51
C ASP A 52 13.97 5.54 -9.15
N PHE A 53 13.49 4.29 -9.13
CA PHE A 53 13.09 3.63 -7.89
C PHE A 53 14.28 3.43 -6.94
N GLN A 54 15.44 3.01 -7.43
CA GLN A 54 16.65 2.87 -6.60
C GLN A 54 17.10 4.20 -6.01
N ASN A 55 17.06 5.28 -6.79
CA ASN A 55 17.36 6.62 -6.31
C ASN A 55 16.39 7.03 -5.19
N TYR A 56 15.09 6.78 -5.37
CA TYR A 56 14.09 7.01 -4.32
C TYR A 56 14.37 6.17 -3.07
N PHE A 57 14.59 4.86 -3.23
CA PHE A 57 14.83 3.92 -2.13
C PHE A 57 16.06 4.30 -1.29
N ASN A 58 17.14 4.73 -1.94
CA ASN A 58 18.39 5.13 -1.29
C ASN A 58 18.39 6.57 -0.75
N SER A 59 17.31 7.33 -0.93
CA SER A 59 17.18 8.70 -0.45
C SER A 59 15.89 8.90 0.34
N GLN A 60 14.91 9.58 -0.26
CA GLN A 60 13.67 10.01 0.39
C GLN A 60 12.78 8.83 0.83
N GLY A 61 12.93 7.65 0.22
CA GLY A 61 12.09 6.48 0.50
C GLY A 61 12.19 6.00 1.95
N GLN A 62 13.38 6.07 2.55
CA GLN A 62 13.57 5.71 3.97
C GLN A 62 12.82 6.67 4.90
N GLN A 63 12.91 7.98 4.61
CA GLN A 63 12.23 9.00 5.40
C GLN A 63 10.70 8.92 5.24
N ASP A 64 10.21 8.67 4.03
CA ASP A 64 8.78 8.47 3.79
C ASP A 64 8.26 7.24 4.55
N TYR A 65 9.01 6.14 4.57
CA TYR A 65 8.65 4.94 5.32
C TYR A 65 8.58 5.22 6.82
N LEU A 66 9.59 5.88 7.39
CA LEU A 66 9.59 6.27 8.80
C LEU A 66 8.44 7.22 9.15
N ASN A 67 8.08 8.14 8.25
CA ASN A 67 6.95 9.04 8.45
C ASN A 67 5.63 8.27 8.45
N ALA A 68 5.45 7.32 7.53
CA ALA A 68 4.25 6.47 7.50
C ALA A 68 4.11 5.60 8.75
N GLN A 69 5.23 5.09 9.30
CA GLN A 69 5.20 4.37 10.58
C GLN A 69 4.79 5.28 11.74
N LYS A 70 5.35 6.49 11.82
CA LYS A 70 4.98 7.47 12.86
C LYS A 70 3.52 7.91 12.77
N GLU A 71 3.00 8.10 11.56
CA GLU A 71 1.59 8.41 11.32
C GLU A 71 0.70 7.27 11.83
N ALA A 72 1.02 6.03 11.47
CA ALA A 72 0.31 4.86 11.96
C ALA A 72 0.35 4.72 13.50
N GLU A 73 1.51 4.98 14.12
CA GLU A 73 1.65 4.99 15.59
C GLU A 73 0.80 6.09 16.25
N GLN A 74 0.76 7.29 15.67
CA GLN A 74 -0.07 8.41 16.14
C GLN A 74 -1.56 8.10 16.06
N ASP A 75 -1.96 7.36 15.03
CA ASP A 75 -3.33 6.88 14.81
C ASP A 75 -3.67 5.60 15.62
N HIS A 76 -2.78 5.19 16.53
CA HIS A 76 -2.94 3.99 17.36
C HIS A 76 -3.10 2.69 16.55
N VAL A 77 -2.51 2.62 15.36
CA VAL A 77 -2.43 1.40 14.55
C VAL A 77 -1.33 0.49 15.13
N PHE A 78 -1.68 -0.76 15.43
CA PHE A 78 -0.75 -1.72 16.02
C PHE A 78 -0.72 -3.10 15.33
N ASP A 79 -1.67 -3.37 14.42
CA ASP A 79 -1.77 -4.64 13.69
C ASP A 79 -2.55 -4.44 12.37
N VAL A 80 -2.70 -5.49 11.56
CA VAL A 80 -3.41 -5.44 10.27
C VAL A 80 -4.36 -6.64 10.09
N PRO A 81 -5.52 -6.45 9.39
CA PRO A 81 -6.04 -5.18 8.90
C PRO A 81 -6.70 -4.36 10.02
N MET A 82 -6.50 -3.05 9.96
CA MET A 82 -7.18 -2.05 10.79
C MET A 82 -7.79 -0.97 9.91
N PHE A 83 -8.98 -0.47 10.28
CA PHE A 83 -9.68 0.60 9.58
C PHE A 83 -10.04 1.70 10.59
N ILE A 84 -9.80 2.96 10.23
CA ILE A 84 -10.16 4.12 11.06
C ILE A 84 -11.20 4.96 10.31
N ILE A 85 -12.35 5.20 10.94
CA ILE A 85 -13.46 5.99 10.36
C ILE A 85 -13.92 7.04 11.38
N ARG A 86 -13.60 8.32 11.14
CA ARG A 86 -13.97 9.45 12.03
C ARG A 86 -13.62 9.13 13.50
N ASP A 87 -12.37 8.77 13.75
CA ASP A 87 -11.81 8.43 15.07
C ASP A 87 -12.26 7.08 15.67
N GLU A 88 -13.10 6.30 14.98
CA GLU A 88 -13.47 4.94 15.40
C GLU A 88 -12.61 3.89 14.69
N LEU A 89 -12.03 2.99 15.48
CA LEU A 89 -11.09 1.96 15.04
C LEU A 89 -11.77 0.59 14.97
N PHE A 90 -11.61 -0.09 13.83
CA PHE A 90 -12.10 -1.43 13.57
C PHE A 90 -10.92 -2.34 13.24
N TRP A 91 -10.57 -3.25 14.16
CA TRP A 91 -9.45 -4.18 14.01
C TRP A 91 -9.93 -5.59 13.66
N GLY A 92 -9.40 -6.15 12.58
CA GLY A 92 -9.69 -7.51 12.13
C GLY A 92 -10.63 -7.57 10.93
N HIS A 93 -10.47 -8.61 10.11
CA HIS A 93 -11.29 -8.85 8.93
C HIS A 93 -12.77 -9.09 9.29
N ASP A 94 -13.04 -9.70 10.44
CA ASP A 94 -14.38 -9.90 11.00
C ASP A 94 -15.13 -8.59 11.30
N ARG A 95 -14.42 -7.45 11.38
CA ARG A 95 -14.99 -6.13 11.65
C ARG A 95 -15.37 -5.34 10.39
N ILE A 96 -15.17 -5.88 9.19
CA ILE A 96 -15.56 -5.22 7.94
C ILE A 96 -17.05 -4.87 7.91
N SER A 97 -17.93 -5.75 8.39
CA SER A 97 -19.38 -5.46 8.43
C SER A 97 -19.71 -4.28 9.35
N TRP A 98 -18.96 -4.12 10.43
CA TRP A 98 -19.14 -3.04 11.41
C TRP A 98 -18.64 -1.71 10.83
N ALA A 99 -17.46 -1.74 10.19
CA ALA A 99 -16.92 -0.60 9.46
C ALA A 99 -17.89 -0.12 8.36
N LYS A 100 -18.51 -1.06 7.62
CA LYS A 100 -19.57 -0.74 6.63
C LYS A 100 -20.77 -0.05 7.28
N ASN A 101 -21.28 -0.60 8.39
CA ASN A 101 -22.39 0.02 9.12
C ASN A 101 -22.06 1.43 9.62
N LYS A 102 -20.80 1.68 10.03
CA LYS A 102 -20.32 3.01 10.41
C LYS A 102 -20.30 3.97 9.22
N LEU A 103 -19.83 3.53 8.05
CA LEU A 103 -19.88 4.34 6.83
C LEU A 103 -21.33 4.67 6.44
N ASP A 104 -22.24 3.70 6.57
CA ASP A 104 -23.67 3.88 6.29
C ASP A 104 -24.31 4.90 7.25
N SER A 105 -24.02 4.81 8.55
CA SER A 105 -24.55 5.77 9.55
C SER A 105 -24.05 7.19 9.33
N LEU A 106 -22.85 7.34 8.73
CA LEU A 106 -22.27 8.62 8.33
C LEU A 106 -22.68 9.08 6.92
N LYS A 107 -23.42 8.26 6.15
CA LYS A 107 -23.75 8.50 4.74
C LYS A 107 -22.51 8.69 3.85
N LEU A 108 -21.45 7.96 4.13
CA LEU A 108 -20.16 8.01 3.41
C LEU A 108 -19.92 6.81 2.50
N ARG A 109 -20.83 5.83 2.50
CA ARG A 109 -20.72 4.66 1.63
C ARG A 109 -21.24 5.01 0.23
N ASN A 110 -20.37 4.93 -0.77
CA ASN A 110 -20.77 5.01 -2.17
C ASN A 110 -21.47 3.68 -2.57
N ASN A 111 -22.54 3.79 -3.36
CA ASN A 111 -23.28 2.65 -3.93
C ASN A 111 -22.40 1.79 -4.83
#